data_AF-A0A556N3B0-F1
#
_entry.id   AF-A0A556N3B0-F1
#
_cell.length_a   1.000
_cell.length_b   1.000
_cell.length_c   1.000
_cell.angle_alpha   90.00
_cell.angle_beta   90.00
_cell.angle_gamma   90.00
#
_symmetry.space_group_name_H-M   'P 1'
#
loop_
_entity.id
_entity.type
_entity.pdbx_description
1 polymer ?
#
loop_
_entity_poly.entity_id
_entity_poly.type
_entity_poly.pdbx_seq_one_letter_code
_entity_poly.pdbx_strand_id
1 'polypeptide(L)'
;MKYLFVSSFFGFMLLFLATSDFAKEFFTSDKEAFENPLDAILGEKKLDSGNLRRNNFDSILKLNASTLKDSSALYQIRKLRKNLFLLTRKKFFYNNKKYSLFVKTLGDQIVSYHAVNDFAIRGAVSLENRIYFMGDDFTGISNDWQSSYIVKITCLNLDFKEQWSTVSMLNKSYFFYGSGLKYKDNMLIAGIIIRNAGGSSMCVDYYDLFLSKKGEPIRSVFLGTDACTGKNVRELHDITALFE
;
A
#
# COMPACT_ATOMS: atom_id res chain seq x y z
N MET A 1 53.30 -32.15 -17.52
CA MET A 1 52.95 -31.97 -16.10
C MET A 1 53.38 -30.58 -15.65
N LYS A 2 52.47 -29.63 -15.67
CA LYS A 2 52.59 -28.31 -15.02
C LYS A 2 51.37 -28.23 -14.12
N TYR A 3 51.55 -28.06 -12.82
CA TYR A 3 50.70 -27.39 -11.82
C TYR A 3 51.25 -27.73 -10.43
N LEU A 4 52.33 -27.04 -10.08
CA LEU A 4 52.74 -26.78 -8.70
C LEU A 4 52.80 -25.26 -8.60
N PHE A 5 52.37 -24.72 -7.46
CA PHE A 5 52.12 -23.30 -7.14
C PHE A 5 50.75 -22.74 -7.54
N VAL A 6 49.74 -22.93 -6.68
CA VAL A 6 48.99 -21.84 -6.02
C VAL A 6 48.34 -22.44 -4.75
N SER A 7 49.09 -22.54 -3.65
CA SER A 7 48.54 -23.05 -2.37
C SER A 7 49.06 -22.31 -1.14
N SER A 8 49.45 -21.03 -1.26
CA SER A 8 49.93 -20.25 -0.11
C SER A 8 49.30 -18.88 0.09
N PHE A 9 48.36 -18.43 -0.76
CA PHE A 9 47.72 -17.12 -0.58
C PHE A 9 46.33 -17.18 0.10
N PHE A 10 45.65 -18.33 0.08
CA PHE A 10 44.32 -18.49 0.69
C PHE A 10 44.35 -18.91 2.17
N GLY A 11 45.47 -19.45 2.66
CA GLY A 11 45.58 -19.93 4.05
C GLY A 11 45.79 -18.83 5.09
N PHE A 12 46.39 -17.69 4.70
CA PHE A 12 46.72 -16.62 5.65
C PHE A 12 45.62 -15.57 5.81
N MET A 13 44.70 -15.43 4.84
CA MET A 13 43.60 -14.48 4.96
C MET A 13 42.44 -15.00 5.82
N LEU A 14 42.32 -16.32 5.97
CA LEU A 14 41.29 -16.95 6.82
C LEU A 14 41.68 -16.97 8.32
N LEU A 15 42.96 -16.82 8.66
CA LEU A 15 43.38 -16.76 10.07
C LEU A 15 43.34 -15.34 10.68
N PHE A 16 43.31 -14.28 9.86
CA PHE A 16 43.20 -12.90 10.36
C PHE A 16 41.76 -12.43 10.61
N LEU A 17 40.75 -13.18 10.13
CA LEU A 17 39.34 -12.91 10.45
C LEU A 17 38.87 -13.62 11.72
N ALA A 18 39.66 -14.54 12.27
CA ALA A 18 39.27 -15.34 13.43
C ALA A 18 39.64 -14.72 14.79
N THR A 19 40.34 -13.58 14.83
CA THR A 19 40.83 -12.99 16.10
C THR A 19 40.60 -11.49 16.25
N SER A 20 39.79 -10.86 15.39
CA SER A 20 39.41 -9.47 15.63
C SER A 20 38.10 -9.41 16.41
N ASP A 21 38.12 -8.64 17.50
CA ASP A 21 36.97 -8.22 18.30
C ASP A 21 35.82 -7.59 17.47
N PHE A 22 36.03 -7.41 16.15
CA PHE A 22 35.03 -7.05 15.14
C PHE A 22 33.85 -8.04 15.03
N ALA A 23 34.08 -9.33 15.31
CA ALA A 23 33.00 -10.32 15.34
C ALA A 23 32.12 -10.17 16.58
N LYS A 24 32.65 -9.67 17.71
CA LYS A 24 31.85 -9.43 18.93
C LYS A 24 31.01 -8.15 18.84
N GLU A 25 31.46 -7.15 18.10
CA GLU A 25 30.66 -5.93 17.82
C GLU A 25 29.51 -6.18 16.84
N PHE A 26 29.60 -7.17 15.94
CA PHE A 26 28.48 -7.53 15.05
C PHE A 26 27.38 -8.37 15.74
N PHE A 27 27.70 -9.02 16.86
CA PHE A 27 26.75 -9.87 17.61
C PHE A 27 26.29 -9.28 18.95
N THR A 28 26.66 -8.03 19.27
CA THR A 28 26.18 -7.31 20.46
C THR A 28 25.51 -6.00 20.11
N SER A 29 24.47 -6.09 19.26
CA SER A 29 23.49 -5.02 19.08
C SER A 29 22.07 -5.55 18.87
N ASP A 30 21.71 -6.68 19.49
CA ASP A 30 20.33 -6.88 19.91
C ASP A 30 20.12 -6.12 21.22
N LYS A 31 20.36 -4.79 21.17
CA LYS A 31 19.63 -3.88 22.06
C LYS A 31 18.17 -4.17 21.76
N GLU A 32 17.42 -4.59 22.78
CA GLU A 32 15.96 -4.67 22.78
C GLU A 32 15.41 -3.58 21.86
N ALA A 33 15.14 -3.93 20.59
CA ALA A 33 14.44 -3.05 19.72
C ALA A 33 13.08 -3.00 20.38
N PHE A 34 12.75 -1.85 20.98
CA PHE A 34 11.39 -1.57 21.38
C PHE A 34 10.56 -1.75 20.10
N GLU A 35 10.03 -2.96 19.88
CA GLU A 35 9.14 -3.25 18.77
C GLU A 35 7.97 -2.32 19.00
N ASN A 36 7.81 -1.38 18.08
CA ASN A 36 6.67 -0.49 18.10
C ASN A 36 5.42 -1.39 18.27
N PRO A 37 4.59 -1.21 19.31
CA PRO A 37 3.46 -2.10 19.58
C PRO A 37 2.49 -2.29 18.40
N LEU A 38 2.51 -1.38 17.42
CA LEU A 38 1.80 -1.54 16.15
C LEU A 38 2.26 -2.77 15.38
N ASP A 39 3.54 -3.15 15.46
CA ASP A 39 4.13 -4.27 14.72
C ASP A 39 3.54 -5.63 15.16
N ALA A 40 2.92 -5.71 16.33
CA ALA A 40 2.15 -6.86 16.80
C ALA A 40 0.74 -6.97 16.15
N ILE A 41 0.25 -5.91 15.50
CA ILE A 41 -1.01 -5.92 14.76
C ILE A 41 -0.71 -6.48 13.38
N LEU A 42 -1.05 -7.73 13.12
CA LEU A 42 -0.60 -8.46 11.92
C LEU A 42 -1.73 -8.69 10.90
N GLY A 43 -2.98 -8.45 11.29
CA GLY A 43 -4.18 -8.63 10.47
C GLY A 43 -4.51 -10.09 10.15
N GLU A 44 -5.36 -10.28 9.15
CA GLU A 44 -5.81 -11.61 8.71
C GLU A 44 -4.75 -12.33 7.84
N LYS A 45 -4.55 -13.62 8.09
CA LYS A 45 -3.60 -14.49 7.36
C LYS A 45 -4.21 -15.88 7.13
N LYS A 46 -4.06 -16.44 5.93
CA LYS A 46 -4.30 -17.88 5.70
C LYS A 46 -3.07 -18.68 6.14
N LEU A 47 -3.29 -19.60 7.07
CA LEU A 47 -2.28 -20.52 7.58
C LEU A 47 -2.10 -21.70 6.63
N ASP A 48 -0.98 -22.41 6.75
CA ASP A 48 -0.67 -23.57 5.91
C ASP A 48 -1.69 -24.71 6.11
N SER A 49 -2.34 -24.75 7.27
CA SER A 49 -3.47 -25.65 7.57
C SER A 49 -4.77 -25.29 6.83
N GLY A 50 -4.77 -24.23 6.03
CA GLY A 50 -5.97 -23.70 5.35
C GLY A 50 -6.83 -22.79 6.22
N ASN A 51 -6.64 -22.80 7.54
CA ASN A 51 -7.36 -21.97 8.50
C ASN A 51 -7.00 -20.48 8.37
N LEU A 52 -7.94 -19.60 8.67
CA LEU A 52 -7.70 -18.15 8.73
C LEU A 52 -7.37 -17.74 10.17
N ARG A 53 -6.24 -17.06 10.37
CA ARG A 53 -5.97 -16.35 11.62
C ARG A 53 -6.93 -15.16 11.74
N ARG A 54 -7.64 -15.09 12.88
CA ARG A 54 -8.55 -13.99 13.20
C ARG A 54 -7.81 -12.64 13.13
N ASN A 55 -8.43 -11.64 12.50
CA ASN A 55 -7.89 -10.28 12.48
C ASN A 55 -7.74 -9.75 13.93
N ASN A 56 -6.76 -8.84 14.14
CA ASN A 56 -6.44 -8.32 15.48
C ASN A 56 -6.40 -6.79 15.52
N PHE A 57 -7.21 -6.13 14.68
CA PHE A 57 -7.21 -4.67 14.58
C PHE A 57 -7.73 -3.99 15.84
N ASP A 58 -8.65 -4.60 16.58
CA ASP A 58 -9.15 -4.06 17.87
C ASP A 58 -8.04 -3.81 18.89
N SER A 59 -6.92 -4.54 18.80
CA SER A 59 -5.76 -4.31 19.66
C SER A 59 -5.19 -2.90 19.53
N ILE A 60 -5.45 -2.19 18.42
CA ILE A 60 -5.00 -0.82 18.23
C ILE A 60 -5.62 0.16 19.23
N LEU A 61 -6.85 -0.12 19.69
CA LEU A 61 -7.56 0.73 20.65
C LEU A 61 -6.92 0.71 22.04
N LYS A 62 -6.04 -0.26 22.30
CA LYS A 62 -5.31 -0.40 23.57
C LYS A 62 -3.97 0.33 23.56
N LEU A 63 -3.56 0.88 22.42
CA LEU A 63 -2.29 1.58 22.26
C LEU A 63 -2.45 3.09 22.49
N ASN A 64 -1.35 3.73 22.89
CA ASN A 64 -1.28 5.18 22.97
C ASN A 64 -1.07 5.79 21.58
N ALA A 65 -1.64 6.97 21.35
CA ALA A 65 -1.48 7.70 20.09
C ALA A 65 -0.03 8.15 19.85
N SER A 66 0.77 8.32 20.91
CA SER A 66 2.21 8.56 20.86
C SER A 66 2.95 7.49 20.05
N THR A 67 2.51 6.23 20.08
CA THR A 67 3.05 5.14 19.27
C THR A 67 2.94 5.38 17.75
N LEU A 68 1.99 6.23 17.32
CA LEU A 68 1.84 6.63 15.92
C LEU A 68 2.93 7.63 15.46
N LYS A 69 3.72 8.19 16.38
CA LYS A 69 4.85 9.06 16.07
C LYS A 69 6.16 8.29 15.94
N ASP A 70 6.22 7.10 16.52
CA ASP A 70 7.39 6.24 16.49
C ASP A 70 7.50 5.52 15.13
N SER A 71 8.73 5.17 14.75
CA SER A 71 8.93 4.33 13.57
C SER A 71 8.36 2.94 13.82
N SER A 72 7.51 2.46 12.92
CA SER A 72 7.05 1.06 12.89
C SER A 72 7.77 0.30 11.77
N ALA A 73 8.19 -0.93 12.05
CA ALA A 73 8.82 -1.80 11.05
C ALA A 73 7.78 -2.31 10.03
N LEU A 74 6.55 -2.56 10.47
CA LEU A 74 5.47 -3.12 9.67
C LEU A 74 4.64 -2.06 8.94
N TYR A 75 4.47 -0.88 9.53
CA TYR A 75 3.57 0.16 9.06
C TYR A 75 4.29 1.43 8.62
N GLN A 76 3.83 1.98 7.49
CA GLN A 76 4.01 3.36 7.12
C GLN A 76 2.87 4.15 7.73
N ILE A 77 3.22 5.11 8.58
CA ILE A 77 2.25 5.95 9.27
C ILE A 77 2.25 7.30 8.58
N ARG A 78 1.10 7.69 8.03
CA ARG A 78 0.89 8.99 7.39
C ARG A 78 -0.18 9.77 8.15
N LYS A 79 0.19 10.93 8.68
CA LYS A 79 -0.78 11.86 9.26
C LYS A 79 -1.59 12.52 8.14
N LEU A 80 -2.91 12.41 8.19
CA LEU A 80 -3.81 13.07 7.24
C LEU A 80 -4.29 14.44 7.75
N ARG A 81 -4.52 14.53 9.06
CA ARG A 81 -4.80 15.79 9.79
C ARG A 81 -4.46 15.63 11.27
N LYS A 82 -4.72 16.64 12.10
CA LYS A 82 -4.31 16.68 13.52
C LYS A 82 -4.59 15.38 14.28
N ASN A 83 -5.78 14.79 14.11
CA ASN A 83 -6.29 13.66 14.88
C ASN A 83 -6.63 12.42 14.03
N LEU A 84 -6.15 12.35 12.79
CA LEU A 84 -6.44 11.25 11.88
C LEU A 84 -5.17 10.80 11.16
N PHE A 85 -4.91 9.51 11.25
CA PHE A 85 -3.73 8.86 10.70
C PHE A 85 -4.17 7.74 9.76
N LEU A 86 -3.36 7.49 8.75
CA LEU A 86 -3.44 6.35 7.85
C LEU A 86 -2.23 5.46 8.09
N LEU A 87 -2.47 4.20 8.39
CA LEU A 87 -1.45 3.18 8.53
C LEU A 87 -1.54 2.25 7.31
N THR A 88 -0.49 2.25 6.51
CA THR A 88 -0.37 1.38 5.33
C THR A 88 0.75 0.38 5.58
N ARG A 89 0.51 -0.89 5.32
CA ARG A 89 1.50 -1.94 5.54
C ARG A 89 2.69 -1.78 4.56
N LYS A 90 3.92 -1.79 5.08
CA LYS A 90 5.17 -1.71 4.27
C LYS A 90 5.55 -3.04 3.63
N LYS A 91 5.38 -4.14 4.38
CA LYS A 91 5.80 -5.49 4.00
C LYS A 91 4.60 -6.40 3.87
N PHE A 92 4.42 -7.04 2.72
CA PHE A 92 3.39 -8.04 2.50
C PHE A 92 4.01 -9.43 2.63
N PHE A 93 3.40 -10.28 3.44
CA PHE A 93 3.80 -11.68 3.54
C PHE A 93 2.84 -12.53 2.72
N TYR A 94 3.34 -13.66 2.22
CA TYR A 94 2.54 -14.65 1.52
C TYR A 94 1.29 -15.01 2.35
N ASN A 95 0.14 -15.15 1.67
CA ASN A 95 -1.16 -15.48 2.26
C ASN A 95 -1.78 -14.45 3.23
N ASN A 96 -1.25 -13.22 3.32
CA ASN A 96 -1.91 -12.15 4.08
C ASN A 96 -2.88 -11.34 3.21
N LYS A 97 -4.02 -10.96 3.79
CA LYS A 97 -4.85 -9.91 3.20
C LYS A 97 -4.09 -8.58 3.19
N LYS A 98 -4.31 -7.82 2.13
CA LYS A 98 -3.94 -6.41 2.09
C LYS A 98 -4.94 -5.63 2.94
N TYR A 99 -4.43 -4.69 3.72
CA TYR A 99 -5.27 -3.80 4.50
C TYR A 99 -4.56 -2.48 4.76
N SER A 100 -5.36 -1.46 5.00
CA SER A 100 -4.92 -0.18 5.55
C SER A 100 -5.85 0.21 6.69
N LEU A 101 -5.34 0.96 7.67
CA LEU A 101 -6.12 1.40 8.82
C LEU A 101 -6.19 2.92 8.85
N PHE A 102 -7.41 3.46 8.93
CA PHE A 102 -7.59 4.81 9.42
C PHE A 102 -7.71 4.77 10.94
N VAL A 103 -7.02 5.68 11.63
CA VAL A 103 -6.96 5.72 13.09
C VAL A 103 -7.26 7.14 13.56
N LYS A 104 -8.25 7.27 14.42
CA LYS A 104 -8.61 8.52 15.10
C LYS A 104 -8.02 8.58 16.49
N THR A 105 -7.60 9.77 16.87
CA THR A 105 -7.01 10.02 18.19
C THR A 105 -7.75 11.15 18.91
N LEU A 106 -7.75 11.10 20.24
CA LEU A 106 -8.16 12.18 21.12
C LEU A 106 -7.10 12.30 22.23
N GLY A 107 -6.31 13.38 22.20
CA GLY A 107 -5.13 13.46 23.06
C GLY A 107 -4.14 12.34 22.74
N ASP A 108 -3.72 11.60 23.78
CA ASP A 108 -2.82 10.45 23.62
C ASP A 108 -3.56 9.10 23.48
N GLN A 109 -4.89 9.11 23.28
CA GLN A 109 -5.69 7.90 23.13
C GLN A 109 -6.09 7.65 21.68
N ILE A 110 -6.08 6.38 21.28
CA ILE A 110 -6.71 5.93 20.03
C ILE A 110 -8.17 5.60 20.33
N VAL A 111 -9.09 6.40 19.77
CA VAL A 111 -10.52 6.33 20.13
C VAL A 111 -11.36 5.56 19.12
N SER A 112 -10.87 5.38 17.89
CA SER A 112 -11.59 4.70 16.83
C SER A 112 -10.64 4.33 15.70
N TYR A 113 -10.94 3.24 15.02
CA TYR A 113 -10.25 2.87 13.80
C TYR A 113 -11.25 2.39 12.74
N HIS A 114 -10.81 2.38 11.48
CA HIS A 114 -11.52 1.76 10.38
C HIS A 114 -10.52 0.99 9.52
N ALA A 115 -10.74 -0.32 9.41
CA ALA A 115 -9.95 -1.18 8.55
C ALA A 115 -10.54 -1.22 7.15
N VAL A 116 -9.75 -0.82 6.16
CA VAL A 116 -10.05 -1.01 4.75
C VAL A 116 -9.37 -2.31 4.32
N ASN A 117 -10.17 -3.35 4.15
CA ASN A 117 -9.70 -4.66 3.69
C ASN A 117 -9.54 -4.67 2.17
N ASP A 118 -8.68 -5.57 1.70
CA ASP A 118 -8.55 -5.97 0.29
C ASP A 118 -8.20 -4.82 -0.66
N PHE A 119 -7.65 -3.72 -0.13
CA PHE A 119 -7.10 -2.63 -0.92
C PHE A 119 -5.78 -2.13 -0.32
N ALA A 120 -4.78 -1.98 -1.17
CA ALA A 120 -3.63 -1.14 -0.85
C ALA A 120 -4.02 0.32 -1.12
N ILE A 121 -4.11 1.16 -0.09
CA ILE A 121 -4.42 2.57 -0.27
C ILE A 121 -3.24 3.26 -0.96
N ARG A 122 -3.45 3.72 -2.20
CA ARG A 122 -2.45 4.42 -3.03
C ARG A 122 -2.44 5.93 -2.81
N GLY A 123 -3.60 6.47 -2.46
CA GLY A 123 -3.79 7.90 -2.20
C GLY A 123 -4.84 8.11 -1.14
N ALA A 124 -4.64 9.09 -0.26
CA ALA A 124 -5.70 9.55 0.62
C ALA A 124 -5.48 11.00 1.04
N VAL A 125 -6.55 11.77 1.06
CA VAL A 125 -6.59 13.17 1.47
C VAL A 125 -7.75 13.38 2.43
N SER A 126 -7.62 14.29 3.38
CA SER A 126 -8.71 14.68 4.26
C SER A 126 -8.97 16.16 4.11
N LEU A 127 -10.22 16.51 3.84
CA LEU A 127 -10.66 17.89 3.60
C LEU A 127 -12.02 18.08 4.25
N GLU A 128 -12.20 19.23 4.89
CA GLU A 128 -13.41 19.55 5.63
C GLU A 128 -13.78 18.40 6.60
N ASN A 129 -14.98 17.82 6.43
CA ASN A 129 -15.50 16.72 7.22
C ASN A 129 -15.48 15.37 6.45
N ARG A 130 -14.56 15.23 5.49
CA ARG A 130 -14.47 14.06 4.62
C ARG A 130 -13.07 13.47 4.55
N ILE A 131 -13.03 12.18 4.29
CA ILE A 131 -11.82 11.40 4.05
C ILE A 131 -11.98 10.77 2.66
N TYR A 132 -11.12 11.15 1.74
CA TYR A 132 -11.08 10.59 0.40
C TYR A 132 -9.90 9.66 0.31
N PHE A 133 -10.10 8.46 -0.21
CA PHE A 133 -9.01 7.54 -0.45
C PHE A 133 -9.24 6.72 -1.71
N MET A 134 -8.16 6.24 -2.29
CA MET A 134 -8.21 5.32 -3.41
C MET A 134 -7.35 4.11 -3.08
N GLY A 135 -7.84 2.95 -3.50
CA GLY A 135 -7.09 1.70 -3.43
C GLY A 135 -7.15 0.96 -4.75
N ASP A 136 -6.18 0.08 -4.95
CA ASP A 136 -6.19 -0.91 -6.02
C ASP A 136 -6.00 -2.32 -5.47
N ASP A 137 -6.29 -3.29 -6.36
CA ASP A 137 -6.08 -4.73 -6.17
C ASP A 137 -7.00 -5.37 -5.12
N PHE A 138 -8.27 -5.54 -5.51
CA PHE A 138 -9.23 -6.36 -4.80
C PHE A 138 -8.86 -7.83 -4.96
N THR A 139 -8.16 -8.35 -3.96
CA THR A 139 -8.04 -9.79 -3.70
C THR A 139 -9.08 -10.14 -2.63
N GLY A 140 -10.36 -9.97 -2.93
CA GLY A 140 -11.39 -10.50 -2.05
C GLY A 140 -11.11 -11.98 -1.81
N ILE A 141 -11.17 -12.46 -0.57
CA ILE A 141 -11.29 -13.90 -0.30
C ILE A 141 -12.72 -14.30 -0.67
N SER A 142 -13.03 -14.26 -1.95
CA SER A 142 -13.95 -15.21 -2.56
C SER A 142 -13.12 -16.44 -2.96
N ASN A 143 -13.79 -17.57 -3.18
CA ASN A 143 -13.13 -18.81 -3.58
C ASN A 143 -12.36 -18.73 -4.92
N ASP A 144 -12.46 -17.60 -5.63
CA ASP A 144 -11.78 -17.34 -6.89
C ASP A 144 -10.63 -16.37 -6.67
N TRP A 145 -9.42 -16.93 -6.53
CA TRP A 145 -8.13 -16.24 -6.33
C TRP A 145 -7.70 -15.41 -7.57
N GLN A 146 -8.57 -14.58 -8.12
CA GLN A 146 -8.28 -13.77 -9.29
C GLN A 146 -8.23 -12.29 -8.90
N SER A 147 -7.05 -11.68 -9.04
CA SER A 147 -6.93 -10.22 -9.01
C SER A 147 -7.83 -9.63 -10.08
N SER A 148 -8.73 -8.76 -9.66
CA SER A 148 -9.65 -8.06 -10.57
C SER A 148 -9.04 -6.79 -11.17
N TYR A 149 -7.88 -6.34 -10.69
CA TYR A 149 -7.16 -5.15 -11.16
C TYR A 149 -8.06 -3.93 -11.39
N ILE A 150 -8.90 -3.66 -10.38
CA ILE A 150 -9.79 -2.50 -10.32
C ILE A 150 -9.22 -1.44 -9.38
N VAL A 151 -9.63 -0.20 -9.60
CA VAL A 151 -9.42 0.93 -8.70
C VAL A 151 -10.76 1.31 -8.08
N LYS A 152 -10.80 1.45 -6.77
CA LYS A 152 -11.93 2.02 -6.03
C LYS A 152 -11.52 3.32 -5.37
N ILE A 153 -12.33 4.36 -5.56
CA ILE A 153 -12.17 5.68 -4.94
C ILE A 153 -13.37 5.88 -4.02
N THR A 154 -13.11 6.17 -2.76
CA THR A 154 -14.13 6.20 -1.70
C THR A 154 -14.08 7.51 -0.95
N CYS A 155 -15.25 8.04 -0.63
CA CYS A 155 -15.42 9.15 0.30
C CYS A 155 -16.11 8.65 1.56
N LEU A 156 -15.47 8.83 2.71
CA LEU A 156 -16.07 8.63 4.03
C LEU A 156 -16.36 9.99 4.67
N ASN A 157 -17.36 10.02 5.55
CA ASN A 157 -17.43 11.07 6.55
C ASN A 157 -16.38 10.82 7.64
N LEU A 158 -16.28 11.72 8.62
CA LEU A 158 -15.33 11.54 9.71
C LEU A 158 -15.61 10.27 10.49
N ASP A 159 -16.85 9.85 10.67
CA ASP A 159 -17.24 8.61 11.38
C ASP A 159 -17.05 7.33 10.57
N PHE A 160 -16.24 7.40 9.50
CA PHE A 160 -15.93 6.28 8.62
C PHE A 160 -17.14 5.66 7.92
N LYS A 161 -18.27 6.38 7.87
CA LYS A 161 -19.44 5.99 7.08
C LYS A 161 -19.22 6.40 5.63
N GLU A 162 -19.28 5.42 4.73
CA GLU A 162 -19.23 5.65 3.29
C GLU A 162 -20.35 6.63 2.87
N GLN A 163 -19.95 7.67 2.13
CA GLN A 163 -20.86 8.66 1.54
C GLN A 163 -21.12 8.33 0.08
N TRP A 164 -20.06 7.95 -0.62
CA TRP A 164 -20.08 7.46 -1.99
C TRP A 164 -18.79 6.70 -2.26
N SER A 165 -18.83 5.85 -3.28
CA SER A 165 -17.64 5.31 -3.91
C SER A 165 -17.84 5.25 -5.42
N THR A 166 -16.74 5.31 -6.16
CA THR A 166 -16.70 5.00 -7.59
C THR A 166 -15.62 3.97 -7.86
N VAL A 167 -15.89 3.04 -8.77
CA VAL A 167 -15.07 1.87 -9.05
C VAL A 167 -14.86 1.75 -10.56
N SER A 168 -13.65 1.43 -10.98
CA SER A 168 -13.39 1.08 -12.38
C SER A 168 -14.11 -0.21 -12.76
N MET A 169 -14.79 -0.23 -13.89
CA MET A 169 -15.41 -1.42 -14.44
C MET A 169 -14.37 -2.50 -14.72
N LEU A 170 -14.71 -3.76 -14.41
CA LEU A 170 -13.85 -4.89 -14.71
C LEU A 170 -13.62 -4.99 -16.22
N ASN A 171 -12.36 -5.08 -16.65
CA ASN A 171 -12.02 -5.19 -18.06
C ASN A 171 -11.00 -6.31 -18.30
N LYS A 172 -11.17 -7.04 -19.42
CA LYS A 172 -10.26 -8.14 -19.79
C LYS A 172 -9.06 -7.67 -20.62
N SER A 173 -9.16 -6.53 -21.27
CA SER A 173 -8.15 -5.99 -22.17
C SER A 173 -7.16 -5.07 -21.46
N TYR A 174 -7.56 -4.47 -20.33
CA TYR A 174 -6.70 -3.59 -19.55
C TYR A 174 -6.97 -3.67 -18.06
N PHE A 175 -5.94 -3.32 -17.29
CA PHE A 175 -5.91 -3.33 -15.83
C PHE A 175 -5.74 -1.91 -15.30
N PHE A 176 -6.45 -1.60 -14.22
CA PHE A 176 -6.41 -0.30 -13.56
C PHE A 176 -5.59 -0.36 -12.27
N TYR A 177 -4.76 0.65 -12.04
CA TYR A 177 -4.02 0.85 -10.80
C TYR A 177 -4.11 2.31 -10.35
N GLY A 178 -4.01 2.52 -9.03
CA GLY A 178 -4.01 3.86 -8.47
C GLY A 178 -2.60 4.41 -8.34
N SER A 179 -2.37 5.66 -8.72
CA SER A 179 -1.09 6.35 -8.48
C SER A 179 -1.14 7.41 -7.38
N GLY A 180 -2.34 7.88 -7.02
CA GLY A 180 -2.51 8.80 -5.91
C GLY A 180 -3.78 9.66 -6.02
N LEU A 181 -4.10 10.36 -4.93
CA LEU A 181 -5.19 11.32 -4.87
C LEU A 181 -4.64 12.70 -4.51
N LYS A 182 -5.13 13.72 -5.22
CA LYS A 182 -4.85 15.12 -4.94
C LYS A 182 -6.16 15.91 -4.96
N TYR A 183 -6.16 17.03 -4.25
CA TYR A 183 -7.26 17.99 -4.30
C TYR A 183 -6.70 19.33 -4.72
N LYS A 184 -7.26 19.88 -5.79
CA LYS A 184 -6.80 21.13 -6.39
C LYS A 184 -7.99 21.85 -7.00
N ASP A 185 -8.07 23.17 -6.82
CA ASP A 185 -9.10 24.03 -7.42
C ASP A 185 -10.52 23.51 -7.14
N ASN A 186 -10.78 23.10 -5.90
CA ASN A 186 -12.04 22.49 -5.44
C ASN A 186 -12.46 21.18 -6.13
N MET A 187 -11.54 20.52 -6.84
CA MET A 187 -11.75 19.24 -7.50
C MET A 187 -10.89 18.15 -6.88
N LEU A 188 -11.50 16.97 -6.71
CA LEU A 188 -10.75 15.77 -6.40
C LEU A 188 -10.22 15.17 -7.71
N ILE A 189 -8.92 14.90 -7.75
CA ILE A 189 -8.25 14.35 -8.93
C ILE A 189 -7.56 13.05 -8.52
N ALA A 190 -7.93 11.96 -9.18
CA ALA A 190 -7.33 10.64 -8.99
C ALA A 190 -6.37 10.34 -10.13
N GLY A 191 -5.13 10.01 -9.79
CA GLY A 191 -4.16 9.49 -10.74
C GLY A 191 -4.43 8.01 -10.99
N ILE A 192 -4.70 7.67 -12.25
CA ILE A 192 -4.99 6.32 -12.71
C ILE A 192 -3.87 5.87 -13.65
N ILE A 193 -3.40 4.64 -13.47
CA ILE A 193 -2.48 3.96 -14.37
C ILE A 193 -3.25 2.85 -15.06
N ILE A 194 -3.15 2.77 -16.38
CA ILE A 194 -3.77 1.72 -17.18
C ILE A 194 -2.69 0.91 -17.88
N ARG A 195 -2.82 -0.41 -17.81
CA ARG A 195 -1.91 -1.36 -18.46
C ARG A 195 -2.70 -2.33 -19.32
N ASN A 196 -2.25 -2.62 -20.55
CA ASN A 196 -2.82 -3.70 -21.35
C ASN A 196 -2.62 -5.07 -20.68
N ALA A 197 -3.63 -5.91 -20.74
CA ALA A 197 -3.52 -7.32 -20.35
C ALA A 197 -2.51 -8.03 -21.27
N GLY A 198 -1.57 -8.76 -20.67
CA GLY A 198 -0.47 -9.40 -21.40
C GLY A 198 0.65 -8.47 -21.88
N GLY A 199 0.53 -7.15 -21.65
CA GLY A 199 1.58 -6.17 -21.93
C GLY A 199 2.69 -6.17 -20.87
N SER A 200 3.80 -5.49 -21.20
CA SER A 200 4.90 -5.30 -20.25
C SER A 200 4.45 -4.47 -19.05
N SER A 201 4.97 -4.78 -17.86
CA SER A 201 4.65 -4.05 -16.62
C SER A 201 5.08 -2.58 -16.64
N MET A 202 6.03 -2.23 -17.50
CA MET A 202 6.50 -0.85 -17.72
C MET A 202 5.73 -0.10 -18.82
N CYS A 203 5.02 -0.81 -19.72
CA CYS A 203 4.20 -0.15 -20.74
C CYS A 203 2.85 0.25 -20.13
N VAL A 204 2.77 1.46 -19.59
CA VAL A 204 1.56 1.96 -18.92
C VAL A 204 1.18 3.34 -19.41
N ASP A 205 -0.12 3.61 -19.40
CA ASP A 205 -0.71 4.91 -19.71
C ASP A 205 -1.18 5.59 -18.42
N TYR A 206 -0.88 6.88 -18.28
CA TYR A 206 -1.25 7.67 -17.09
C TYR A 206 -2.40 8.62 -17.40
N TYR A 207 -3.35 8.70 -16.47
CA TYR A 207 -4.49 9.59 -16.55
C TYR A 207 -4.72 10.31 -15.22
N ASP A 208 -5.18 11.54 -15.30
CA ASP A 208 -5.89 12.22 -14.22
C ASP A 208 -7.39 12.06 -14.45
N LEU A 209 -8.11 11.47 -13.49
CA LEU A 209 -9.57 11.40 -13.44
C LEU A 209 -10.10 12.47 -12.49
N PHE A 210 -10.94 13.37 -12.99
CA PHE A 210 -11.54 14.46 -12.23
C PHE A 210 -12.91 14.01 -11.72
N LEU A 211 -13.15 14.17 -10.42
CA LEU A 211 -14.37 13.74 -9.75
C LEU A 211 -15.18 14.92 -9.21
N SER A 212 -16.50 14.79 -9.30
CA SER A 212 -17.45 15.71 -8.67
C SER A 212 -17.41 15.57 -7.13
N LYS A 213 -18.06 16.50 -6.41
CA LYS A 213 -18.21 16.40 -4.95
C LYS A 213 -18.99 15.14 -4.51
N LYS A 214 -19.76 14.55 -5.42
CA LYS A 214 -20.52 13.31 -5.24
C LYS A 214 -19.77 12.07 -5.72
N GLY A 215 -18.55 12.22 -6.24
CA GLY A 215 -17.75 11.12 -6.72
C GLY A 215 -18.02 10.71 -8.16
N GLU A 216 -18.83 11.47 -8.89
CA GLU A 216 -19.10 11.16 -10.30
C GLU A 216 -17.88 11.53 -11.16
N PRO A 217 -17.43 10.64 -12.05
CA PRO A 217 -16.47 10.97 -13.10
C PRO A 217 -16.95 12.15 -13.94
N ILE A 218 -16.18 13.24 -14.00
CA ILE A 218 -16.51 14.43 -14.81
C ILE A 218 -15.79 14.38 -16.15
N ARG A 219 -14.48 14.13 -16.10
CA ARG A 219 -13.59 14.08 -17.25
C ARG A 219 -12.30 13.37 -16.88
N SER A 220 -11.55 12.96 -17.88
CA SER A 220 -10.16 12.53 -17.71
C SER A 220 -9.19 13.29 -18.60
N VAL A 221 -7.93 13.29 -18.20
CA VAL A 221 -6.82 13.90 -18.95
C VAL A 221 -5.70 12.86 -19.07
N PHE A 222 -5.30 12.53 -20.29
CA PHE A 222 -4.14 11.70 -20.55
C PHE A 222 -2.85 12.48 -20.27
N LEU A 223 -1.96 11.90 -19.46
CA LEU A 223 -0.71 12.53 -19.02
C LEU A 223 0.51 12.03 -19.79
N GLY A 224 0.42 10.86 -20.40
CA GLY A 224 1.54 10.24 -21.12
C GLY A 224 1.62 8.74 -20.93
N THR A 225 2.69 8.19 -21.44
CA THR A 225 3.01 6.76 -21.50
C THR A 225 4.45 6.59 -21.01
N ASP A 226 4.71 5.52 -20.25
CA ASP A 226 6.07 5.15 -19.85
C ASP A 226 6.63 4.01 -20.71
N ALA A 227 7.95 4.04 -20.92
CA ALA A 227 8.83 3.07 -21.58
C ALA A 227 8.49 2.66 -23.03
N CYS A 228 7.30 2.95 -23.55
CA CYS A 228 6.81 2.42 -24.82
C CYS A 228 6.41 3.57 -25.76
N THR A 229 6.76 3.47 -27.05
CA THR A 229 6.53 4.55 -28.01
C THR A 229 5.04 4.65 -28.37
N GLY A 230 4.39 5.69 -27.84
CA GLY A 230 2.98 5.97 -28.09
C GLY A 230 2.05 5.31 -27.06
N LYS A 231 0.78 5.64 -27.19
CA LYS A 231 -0.27 5.22 -26.26
C LYS A 231 -0.46 3.71 -26.30
N ASN A 232 -0.44 3.05 -25.15
CA ASN A 232 -0.59 1.60 -25.07
C ASN A 232 -2.05 1.18 -25.30
N VAL A 233 -3.01 1.96 -24.80
CA VAL A 233 -4.45 1.78 -25.03
C VAL A 233 -4.94 2.82 -26.04
N ARG A 234 -4.64 2.61 -27.32
CA ARG A 234 -4.82 3.63 -28.38
C ARG A 234 -6.26 4.15 -28.50
N GLU A 235 -7.25 3.29 -28.29
CA GLU A 235 -8.67 3.62 -28.42
C GLU A 235 -9.23 4.42 -27.23
N LEU A 236 -8.52 4.42 -26.10
CA LEU A 236 -9.08 4.91 -24.84
C LEU A 236 -8.75 6.39 -24.63
N HIS A 237 -9.44 7.29 -25.32
CA HIS A 237 -9.20 8.74 -25.21
C HIS A 237 -9.70 9.33 -23.89
N ASP A 238 -10.77 8.78 -23.34
CA ASP A 238 -11.37 9.19 -22.08
C ASP A 238 -11.73 7.95 -21.25
N ILE A 239 -11.30 7.93 -19.99
CA ILE A 239 -11.53 6.82 -19.07
C ILE A 239 -12.78 7.02 -18.20
N THR A 240 -13.44 8.18 -18.29
CA THR A 240 -14.58 8.57 -17.45
C THR A 240 -15.72 7.54 -17.48
N ALA A 241 -16.04 7.00 -18.67
CA ALA A 241 -17.10 6.01 -18.86
C ALA A 241 -16.75 4.60 -18.35
N LEU A 242 -15.50 4.39 -17.91
CA LEU A 242 -15.04 3.11 -17.35
C LEU A 242 -15.08 3.10 -15.81
N PHE A 243 -15.73 4.10 -15.21
CA PHE A 243 -15.94 4.20 -13.77
C PHE A 243 -17.43 4.38 -13.51
N GLU A 244 -17.93 3.66 -12.51
CA GLU A 244 -19.32 3.72 -12.01
C GLU A 244 -19.37 3.93 -10.50
#